data_AF-A0A6A6LC79-F1
#
_entry.id   AF-A0A6A6LC79-F1
#
_cell.length_a   1.000
_cell.length_b   1.000
_cell.length_c   1.000
_cell.angle_alpha   90.00
_cell.angle_beta   90.00
_cell.angle_gamma   90.00
#
_symmetry.space_group_name_H-M   'P 1'
#
loop_
_entity.id
_entity.type
_entity.pdbx_description
1 polymer ?
#
loop_
_entity_poly.entity_id
_entity_poly.type
_entity_poly.pdbx_seq_one_letter_code
_entity_poly.pdbx_strand_id
1 'polypeptide(L)'
;MQKLQVLRLEGNELQGSIPPALPIALWADYHWEGMSSMDLYIMLVKSDFSKGLVSTKADVYSYGIMLMEVFTRKKPTDEIFSDEMSLKHWVSNSLLHSNSEVVDSNLMGREDKDFAAKEKCIASILSLALECTSNSPQQRINMEDAVTRLKKIKFRLLANIEMT
;
A
#
# COMPACT_ATOMS: atom_id res chain seq x y z
N MET A 1 25.66 16.94 14.63
CA MET A 1 24.19 17.00 14.84
C MET A 1 23.57 17.73 13.67
N GLN A 2 22.95 17.02 12.73
CA GLN A 2 22.08 17.66 11.73
C GLN A 2 20.69 17.81 12.37
N LYS A 3 20.24 19.07 12.50
CA LYS A 3 18.86 19.38 12.92
C LYS A 3 17.94 19.22 11.71
N LEU A 4 16.66 18.90 11.96
CA LEU A 4 15.59 18.92 10.97
C LEU A 4 15.62 20.27 10.24
N GLN A 5 16.02 20.29 8.96
CA GLN A 5 16.44 21.57 8.37
C GLN A 5 15.33 22.40 7.74
N VAL A 6 14.24 21.85 7.21
CA VAL A 6 13.05 22.66 6.86
C VAL A 6 11.80 21.76 6.76
N LEU A 7 10.72 22.12 7.45
CA LEU A 7 9.37 21.62 7.17
C LEU A 7 8.74 22.56 6.12
N ARG A 8 8.91 22.26 4.82
CA ARG A 8 8.21 22.98 3.76
C ARG A 8 6.83 22.37 3.56
N LEU A 9 5.81 23.03 4.13
CA LEU A 9 4.41 22.60 4.02
C LEU A 9 3.84 22.80 2.61
N GLU A 10 4.47 23.63 1.79
CA GLU A 10 4.14 23.77 0.38
C GLU A 10 4.92 22.72 -0.44
N GLY A 11 4.20 21.77 -1.03
CA GLY A 11 4.77 20.71 -1.88
C GLY A 11 4.83 19.32 -1.24
N ASN A 12 4.51 19.20 0.05
CA ASN A 12 4.55 17.93 0.81
C ASN A 12 5.91 17.20 0.67
N GLU A 13 7.01 17.93 0.51
CA GLU A 13 8.35 17.35 0.39
C GLU A 13 8.93 17.05 1.78
N LEU A 14 8.88 15.78 2.19
CA LEU A 14 9.49 15.29 3.41
C LEU A 14 10.87 14.71 3.08
N GLN A 15 11.93 15.39 3.53
CA GLN A 15 13.32 14.91 3.44
C GLN A 15 14.05 15.26 4.75
N GLY A 16 14.82 14.32 5.28
CA GLY A 16 15.63 14.54 6.48
C GLY A 16 15.75 13.29 7.34
N SER A 17 16.61 13.33 8.37
CA SER A 17 16.85 12.21 9.29
C SER A 17 16.09 12.35 10.62
N ILE A 18 15.50 11.26 11.09
CA ILE A 18 14.85 11.08 12.38
C ILE A 18 15.97 11.05 13.42
N PRO A 19 15.89 11.90 14.47
CA PRO A 19 16.85 11.88 15.54
C PRO A 19 16.90 10.49 16.21
N PRO A 20 18.10 9.96 16.52
CA PRO A 20 18.28 8.63 17.10
C PRO A 20 17.64 8.44 18.50
N ALA A 21 17.10 9.51 19.10
CA ALA A 21 16.42 9.48 20.40
C ALA A 21 14.95 9.01 20.33
N LEU A 22 14.40 8.78 19.13
CA LEU A 22 13.03 8.28 19.01
C LEU A 22 12.99 6.75 19.23
N PRO A 23 12.00 6.21 19.98
CA PRO A 23 11.99 4.82 20.47
C PRO A 23 11.99 3.73 19.41
N ILE A 24 11.90 4.07 18.13
CA ILE A 24 11.76 3.13 17.03
C ILE A 24 13.10 2.42 16.73
N ALA A 25 14.23 2.97 17.20
CA ALA A 25 15.53 2.30 17.18
C ALA A 25 15.58 1.03 18.07
N LEU A 26 14.74 0.92 19.10
CA LEU A 26 14.68 -0.26 19.97
C LEU A 26 14.12 -1.51 19.26
N TRP A 27 13.56 -1.37 18.06
CA TRP A 27 13.07 -2.49 17.27
C TRP A 27 14.16 -3.10 16.37
N ALA A 28 15.36 -2.51 16.36
CA ALA A 28 16.51 -3.00 15.60
C ALA A 28 17.26 -4.15 16.29
N ASP A 29 17.12 -4.28 17.62
CA ASP A 29 17.82 -5.29 18.42
C ASP A 29 17.11 -6.65 18.46
N TYR A 30 15.94 -6.78 17.84
CA TYR A 30 15.28 -8.06 17.70
C TYR A 30 15.91 -8.84 16.53
N HIS A 31 16.73 -9.83 16.91
CA HIS A 31 17.30 -10.85 16.05
C HIS A 31 16.17 -11.80 15.60
N TRP A 32 15.81 -11.78 14.31
CA TRP A 32 14.80 -12.68 13.74
C TRP A 32 15.45 -13.55 12.66
N GLU A 33 15.61 -14.84 12.93
CA GLU A 33 15.93 -15.86 11.93
C GLU A 33 14.65 -16.23 11.17
N GLY A 34 14.66 -16.12 9.84
CA GLY A 34 13.53 -16.42 8.95
C GLY A 34 12.92 -15.14 8.36
N MET A 35 13.34 -14.79 7.14
CA MET A 35 12.99 -13.52 6.50
C MET A 35 11.62 -13.58 5.81
N SER A 36 10.60 -12.99 6.44
CA SER A 36 9.25 -12.91 5.89
C SER A 36 9.00 -11.71 4.99
N SER A 37 7.87 -11.67 4.28
CA SER A 37 7.40 -10.47 3.57
C SER A 37 7.34 -9.22 4.47
N MET A 38 7.24 -9.41 5.78
CA MET A 38 7.31 -8.34 6.77
C MET A 38 8.71 -7.75 6.85
N ASP A 39 9.76 -8.54 6.63
CA ASP A 39 11.13 -8.06 6.49
C ASP A 39 11.33 -7.26 5.21
N LEU A 40 10.46 -7.33 4.20
CA LEU A 40 10.52 -6.43 3.04
C LEU A 40 9.82 -5.09 3.31
N TYR A 41 8.69 -5.10 4.02
CA TYR A 41 8.02 -3.89 4.54
C TYR A 41 8.93 -3.18 5.55
N ILE A 42 9.48 -3.95 6.47
CA ILE A 42 10.46 -3.52 7.45
C ILE A 42 11.81 -3.24 6.78
N MET A 43 12.26 -3.83 5.67
CA MET A 43 13.54 -3.44 5.02
C MET A 43 13.40 -2.22 4.13
N LEU A 44 12.26 -1.99 3.47
CA LEU A 44 11.99 -0.76 2.71
C LEU A 44 11.69 0.42 3.65
N VAL A 45 10.93 0.17 4.72
CA VAL A 45 10.70 1.18 5.76
C VAL A 45 11.95 1.30 6.65
N LYS A 46 12.64 0.24 7.09
CA LYS A 46 13.93 0.32 7.84
C LYS A 46 15.05 0.86 6.98
N SER A 47 15.17 0.66 5.66
CA SER A 47 16.30 1.25 4.95
C SER A 47 16.28 2.78 5.04
N ASP A 48 15.07 3.35 5.04
CA ASP A 48 14.85 4.76 5.25
C ASP A 48 14.83 5.06 6.76
N PHE A 49 13.98 4.40 7.54
CA PHE A 49 13.78 4.58 8.98
C PHE A 49 15.01 4.28 9.85
N SER A 50 15.80 3.23 9.59
CA SER A 50 17.09 2.95 10.27
C SER A 50 18.19 3.95 9.90
N LYS A 51 18.05 4.62 8.74
CA LYS A 51 18.84 5.81 8.38
C LYS A 51 18.17 7.12 8.86
N GLY A 52 17.03 7.02 9.52
CA GLY A 52 16.15 8.11 9.91
C GLY A 52 15.46 8.83 8.75
N LEU A 53 15.58 8.41 7.51
CA LEU A 53 15.02 9.12 6.38
C LEU A 53 13.48 9.06 6.37
N VAL A 54 12.84 10.22 6.49
CA VAL A 54 11.40 10.37 6.17
C VAL A 54 11.32 10.72 4.69
N SER A 55 10.45 10.04 3.94
CA SER A 55 10.28 10.26 2.51
C SER A 55 8.82 10.13 2.10
N THR A 56 8.38 11.04 1.23
CA THR A 56 7.05 11.01 0.61
C THR A 56 6.78 9.71 -0.13
N LYS A 57 7.82 9.07 -0.67
CA LYS A 57 7.71 7.78 -1.37
C LYS A 57 7.52 6.61 -0.42
N ALA A 58 7.97 6.72 0.83
CA ALA A 58 7.67 5.73 1.87
C ALA A 58 6.19 5.83 2.27
N ASP A 59 5.66 7.05 2.41
CA ASP A 59 4.23 7.27 2.70
C ASP A 59 3.33 6.72 1.59
N VAL A 60 3.70 6.94 0.32
CA VAL A 60 2.99 6.35 -0.83
C VAL A 60 2.95 4.82 -0.74
N TYR A 61 4.07 4.20 -0.37
CA TYR A 61 4.14 2.74 -0.25
C TYR A 61 3.18 2.24 0.83
N SER A 62 3.24 2.83 2.03
CA SER A 62 2.36 2.48 3.14
C SER A 62 0.88 2.70 2.79
N TYR A 63 0.56 3.77 2.07
CA TYR A 63 -0.77 4.02 1.55
C TYR A 63 -1.25 2.91 0.61
N GLY A 64 -0.38 2.44 -0.29
CA GLY A 64 -0.69 1.31 -1.16
C GLY A 64 -0.97 0.01 -0.40
N ILE A 65 -0.18 -0.30 0.63
CA ILE A 65 -0.47 -1.47 1.51
C ILE A 65 -1.82 -1.31 2.19
N MET A 66 -2.11 -0.14 2.78
CA MET A 66 -3.39 0.14 3.42
C MET A 66 -4.58 -0.08 2.45
N LEU A 67 -4.46 0.34 1.18
CA LEU A 67 -5.50 0.07 0.19
C LEU A 67 -5.71 -1.44 -0.03
N MET A 68 -4.63 -2.22 -0.13
CA MET A 68 -4.76 -3.68 -0.25
C MET A 68 -5.44 -4.28 0.98
N GLU A 69 -5.03 -3.87 2.19
CA GLU A 69 -5.63 -4.37 3.44
C GLU A 69 -7.12 -4.08 3.53
N VAL A 70 -7.54 -2.86 3.19
CA VAL A 70 -8.94 -2.44 3.26
C VAL A 70 -9.83 -3.25 2.32
N PHE A 71 -9.39 -3.43 1.06
CA PHE A 71 -10.24 -4.03 0.03
C PHE A 71 -10.15 -5.56 -0.04
N THR A 72 -9.10 -6.15 0.50
CA THR A 72 -8.96 -7.62 0.59
C THR A 72 -9.34 -8.16 1.97
N ARG A 73 -9.41 -7.28 2.99
CA ARG A 73 -9.48 -7.62 4.42
C ARG A 73 -8.34 -8.51 4.92
N LYS A 74 -7.22 -8.52 4.20
CA LYS A 74 -6.05 -9.30 4.57
C LYS A 74 -4.95 -8.40 5.08
N LYS A 75 -4.33 -8.77 6.19
CA LYS A 75 -3.15 -8.05 6.70
C LYS A 75 -1.90 -8.68 6.10
N PRO A 76 -0.81 -7.91 5.89
CA PRO A 76 0.48 -8.47 5.51
C PRO A 76 1.01 -9.54 6.49
N THR A 77 0.47 -9.59 7.71
CA THR A 77 0.78 -10.52 8.80
C THR A 77 -0.07 -11.77 8.85
N ASP A 78 -1.10 -11.89 8.02
CA ASP A 78 -2.00 -13.04 8.09
C ASP A 78 -1.20 -14.31 7.78
N GLU A 79 -1.50 -15.39 8.51
CA GLU A 79 -0.75 -16.67 8.45
C GLU A 79 -0.72 -17.32 7.06
N ILE A 80 -1.63 -16.91 6.17
CA ILE A 80 -1.66 -17.36 4.78
C ILE A 80 -0.50 -16.79 3.95
N PHE A 81 0.17 -15.74 4.44
CA PHE A 81 1.31 -15.12 3.81
C PHE A 81 2.60 -15.62 4.46
N SER A 82 3.57 -15.93 3.62
CA SER A 82 4.87 -16.49 4.01
C SER A 82 5.99 -15.76 3.29
N ASP A 83 7.23 -16.19 3.54
CA ASP A 83 8.44 -15.68 2.89
C ASP A 83 8.34 -15.73 1.35
N GLU A 84 7.60 -16.70 0.80
CA GLU A 84 7.42 -16.89 -0.63
C GLU A 84 6.20 -16.15 -1.21
N MET A 85 5.23 -15.77 -0.36
CA MET A 85 3.96 -15.18 -0.81
C MET A 85 3.57 -13.97 0.06
N SER A 86 3.85 -12.78 -0.45
CA SER A 86 3.43 -11.52 0.16
C SER A 86 2.01 -11.12 -0.27
N LEU A 87 1.35 -10.27 0.52
CA LEU A 87 0.07 -9.63 0.15
C LEU A 87 0.13 -8.98 -1.24
N LYS A 88 1.23 -8.29 -1.56
CA LYS A 88 1.47 -7.69 -2.87
C LYS A 88 1.52 -8.73 -3.99
N HIS A 89 2.28 -9.81 -3.83
CA HIS A 89 2.35 -10.89 -4.83
C HIS A 89 1.01 -11.58 -5.00
N TRP A 90 0.30 -11.83 -3.90
CA TRP A 90 -1.02 -12.42 -3.92
C TRP A 90 -2.04 -11.54 -4.66
N VAL A 91 -2.09 -10.23 -4.37
CA VAL A 91 -2.93 -9.27 -5.11
C VAL A 91 -2.56 -9.25 -6.59
N SER A 92 -1.26 -9.18 -6.93
CA SER A 92 -0.80 -9.19 -8.31
C SER A 92 -1.25 -10.44 -9.07
N ASN A 93 -1.02 -11.63 -8.50
CA ASN A 93 -1.41 -12.89 -9.12
C ASN A 93 -2.92 -12.98 -9.29
N SER A 94 -3.66 -12.55 -8.27
CA SER A 94 -5.10 -12.72 -8.28
C SER A 94 -5.79 -11.75 -9.24
N LEU A 95 -5.22 -10.56 -9.49
CA LEU A 95 -5.64 -9.68 -10.59
C LEU A 95 -5.32 -10.28 -11.97
N LEU A 96 -4.15 -10.91 -12.14
CA LEU A 96 -3.78 -11.56 -13.41
C LEU A 96 -4.71 -12.71 -13.78
N HIS A 97 -5.15 -13.48 -12.78
CA HIS A 97 -6.02 -14.64 -12.98
C HIS A 97 -7.52 -14.31 -12.91
N SER A 98 -7.89 -13.04 -12.73
CA SER A 98 -9.29 -12.61 -12.55
C SER A 98 -10.00 -13.40 -11.45
N ASN A 99 -9.29 -13.66 -10.35
CA ASN A 99 -9.82 -14.45 -9.24
C ASN A 99 -10.76 -13.58 -8.40
N SER A 100 -12.03 -13.98 -8.29
CA SER A 100 -13.01 -13.30 -7.42
C SER A 100 -12.64 -13.33 -5.92
N GLU A 101 -11.68 -14.18 -5.53
CA GLU A 101 -11.20 -14.33 -4.14
C GLU A 101 -10.43 -13.11 -3.61
N VAL A 102 -10.04 -12.18 -4.49
CA VAL A 102 -9.36 -10.94 -4.07
C VAL A 102 -10.27 -10.02 -3.30
N VAL A 103 -11.54 -10.02 -3.68
CA VAL A 103 -12.56 -9.15 -3.13
C VAL A 103 -13.12 -9.83 -1.89
N ASP A 104 -13.08 -9.13 -0.75
CA ASP A 104 -13.78 -9.60 0.45
C ASP A 104 -15.26 -9.87 0.12
N SER A 105 -15.68 -11.10 0.38
CA SER A 105 -17.05 -11.56 0.13
C SER A 105 -18.10 -10.83 0.98
N ASN A 106 -17.69 -10.14 2.05
CA ASN A 106 -18.56 -9.28 2.85
C ASN A 106 -18.68 -7.86 2.27
N LEU A 107 -17.79 -7.46 1.36
CA LEU A 107 -17.83 -6.17 0.67
C LEU A 107 -18.84 -6.16 -0.49
N MET A 108 -19.19 -7.34 -1.02
CA MET A 108 -20.19 -7.51 -2.09
C MET A 108 -20.90 -8.86 -1.97
N GLY A 109 -22.22 -8.86 -1.77
CA GLY A 109 -23.03 -10.06 -1.96
C GLY A 109 -23.10 -10.41 -3.46
N ARG A 110 -23.01 -11.70 -3.82
CA ARG A 110 -23.09 -12.15 -5.24
C ARG A 110 -24.40 -11.77 -5.95
N GLU A 111 -25.43 -11.42 -5.20
CA GLU A 111 -26.75 -11.00 -5.70
C GLU A 111 -26.88 -9.48 -5.87
N ASP A 112 -25.81 -8.73 -5.60
CA ASP A 112 -25.77 -7.29 -5.77
C ASP A 112 -25.85 -6.95 -7.27
N LYS A 113 -26.85 -6.16 -7.67
CA LYS A 113 -27.05 -5.76 -9.08
C LYS A 113 -25.81 -5.04 -9.65
N ASP A 114 -25.03 -4.42 -8.78
CA ASP A 114 -23.82 -3.68 -9.15
C ASP A 114 -22.53 -4.51 -8.98
N PHE A 115 -22.63 -5.83 -8.73
CA PHE A 115 -21.48 -6.68 -8.40
C PHE A 115 -20.33 -6.51 -9.39
N ALA A 116 -20.62 -6.61 -10.70
CA ALA A 116 -19.60 -6.47 -11.73
C ALA A 116 -18.94 -5.07 -11.77
N ALA A 117 -19.72 -4.01 -11.50
CA ALA A 117 -19.20 -2.65 -11.44
C ALA A 117 -18.31 -2.43 -10.21
N LYS A 118 -18.72 -2.98 -9.07
CA LYS A 118 -17.98 -2.92 -7.80
C LYS A 118 -16.71 -3.78 -7.85
N GLU A 119 -16.77 -4.99 -8.43
CA GLU A 119 -15.62 -5.87 -8.64
C GLU A 119 -14.56 -5.18 -9.51
N LYS A 120 -14.96 -4.62 -10.65
CA LYS A 120 -14.08 -3.85 -11.53
C LYS A 120 -13.48 -2.62 -10.85
N CYS A 121 -14.25 -1.97 -9.98
CA CYS A 121 -13.77 -0.85 -9.18
C CYS A 121 -12.67 -1.29 -8.22
N ILE A 122 -12.89 -2.36 -7.45
CA ILE A 122 -11.88 -2.88 -6.52
C ILE A 122 -10.62 -3.33 -7.27
N ALA A 123 -10.77 -4.05 -8.38
CA ALA A 123 -9.63 -4.44 -9.21
C ALA A 123 -8.80 -3.22 -9.66
N SER A 124 -9.47 -2.12 -10.02
CA SER A 124 -8.80 -0.85 -10.37
C SER A 124 -8.07 -0.22 -9.18
N ILE A 125 -8.65 -0.28 -7.98
CA ILE A 125 -8.01 0.23 -6.75
C ILE A 125 -6.79 -0.60 -6.40
N LEU A 126 -6.87 -1.92 -6.50
CA LEU A 126 -5.76 -2.81 -6.20
C LEU A 126 -4.63 -2.70 -7.22
N SER A 127 -4.95 -2.49 -8.50
CA SER A 127 -3.96 -2.14 -9.51
C SER A 127 -3.23 -0.85 -9.16
N LEU A 128 -3.95 0.19 -8.72
CA LEU A 128 -3.34 1.43 -8.25
C LEU A 128 -2.45 1.19 -7.01
N ALA A 129 -2.89 0.35 -6.08
CA ALA A 129 -2.13 -0.01 -4.90
C ALA A 129 -0.79 -0.71 -5.25
N LEU A 130 -0.77 -1.55 -6.29
CA LEU A 130 0.45 -2.17 -6.81
C LEU A 130 1.45 -1.12 -7.34
N GLU A 131 0.97 -0.07 -8.01
CA GLU A 131 1.82 1.04 -8.48
C GLU A 131 2.39 1.88 -7.31
N CYS A 132 1.61 2.07 -6.25
CA CYS A 132 2.05 2.71 -5.00
C CYS A 132 3.14 1.88 -4.29
N THR A 133 3.08 0.55 -4.40
CA THR A 133 3.97 -0.39 -3.71
C THR A 133 5.11 -0.93 -4.57
N SER A 134 5.51 -0.18 -5.61
CA SER A 134 6.71 -0.53 -6.37
C SER A 134 7.95 -0.57 -5.47
N ASN A 135 8.83 -1.54 -5.68
CA ASN A 135 10.02 -1.71 -4.82
C ASN A 135 10.97 -0.51 -5.01
N SER A 136 11.10 0.01 -6.23
CA SER A 136 11.87 1.22 -6.52
C SER A 136 11.08 2.49 -6.17
N PRO A 137 11.59 3.37 -5.28
CA PRO A 137 10.95 4.66 -4.97
C PRO A 137 10.69 5.55 -6.19
N GLN A 138 11.57 5.48 -7.20
CA GLN A 138 11.47 6.26 -8.43
C GLN A 138 10.33 5.77 -9.33
N GLN A 139 10.03 4.46 -9.28
CA GLN A 139 8.94 3.85 -10.03
C GLN A 139 7.59 3.94 -9.29
N ARG A 140 7.59 4.27 -7.99
CA ARG A 140 6.34 4.52 -7.26
C ARG A 140 5.70 5.78 -7.81
N ILE A 141 4.39 5.72 -8.02
CA ILE A 141 3.55 6.88 -8.34
C ILE A 141 3.68 7.95 -7.24
N ASN A 142 3.32 9.20 -7.52
CA ASN A 142 3.25 10.23 -6.48
C ASN A 142 1.82 10.28 -5.88
N MET A 143 1.67 10.92 -4.71
CA MET A 143 0.36 10.97 -4.03
C MET A 143 -0.69 11.75 -4.80
N GLU A 144 -0.31 12.82 -5.51
CA GLU A 144 -1.24 13.62 -6.31
C GLU A 144 -1.87 12.77 -7.44
N ASP A 145 -1.02 12.02 -8.14
CA ASP A 145 -1.43 11.09 -9.19
C ASP A 145 -2.29 9.96 -8.63
N ALA A 146 -1.93 9.41 -7.46
CA ALA A 146 -2.71 8.36 -6.80
C ALA A 146 -4.12 8.85 -6.43
N VAL A 147 -4.23 10.04 -5.82
CA VAL A 147 -5.52 10.66 -5.48
C VAL A 147 -6.32 10.96 -6.74
N THR A 148 -5.68 11.47 -7.78
CA THR A 148 -6.33 11.77 -9.07
C THR A 148 -6.91 10.51 -9.70
N ARG A 149 -6.16 9.40 -9.71
CA ARG A 149 -6.65 8.11 -10.20
C ARG A 149 -7.77 7.55 -9.34
N LEU A 150 -7.67 7.65 -8.01
CA LEU A 150 -8.73 7.19 -7.12
C LEU A 150 -10.04 7.96 -7.33
N LYS A 151 -9.96 9.29 -7.52
CA LYS A 151 -11.13 10.11 -7.88
C LYS A 151 -11.77 9.66 -9.20
N LYS A 152 -10.96 9.35 -10.22
CA LYS A 152 -11.44 8.81 -11.50
C LYS A 152 -12.10 7.44 -11.34
N ILE A 153 -11.55 6.57 -10.50
CA ILE A 153 -12.15 5.27 -10.19
C ILE A 153 -13.51 5.46 -9.51
N LYS A 154 -13.60 6.32 -8.49
CA LYS A 154 -14.86 6.67 -7.82
C LYS A 154 -15.90 7.19 -8.80
N PHE A 155 -15.53 8.13 -9.66
CA PHE A 155 -16.45 8.69 -10.65
C PHE A 155 -17.00 7.61 -11.61
N ARG A 156 -16.14 6.72 -12.11
CA ARG A 156 -16.58 5.60 -12.97
C ARG A 156 -17.52 4.64 -12.25
N LEU A 157 -17.26 4.34 -10.97
CA LEU A 157 -18.15 3.49 -10.19
C LEU A 157 -19.54 4.12 -10.07
N LEU A 158 -19.61 5.40 -9.68
CA LEU A 158 -20.89 6.10 -9.52
C LEU A 158 -21.67 6.16 -10.83
N ALA A 159 -20.99 6.49 -11.95
CA ALA A 159 -21.62 6.51 -13.26
C ALA A 159 -22.18 5.13 -13.68
N ASN A 160 -21.51 4.04 -13.32
CA ASN A 160 -21.99 2.69 -13.64
C ASN A 160 -23.19 2.31 -12.76
N ILE A 161 -23.18 2.67 -11.47
CA ILE A 161 -24.30 2.38 -10.55
C ILE A 161 -25.55 3.19 -10.92
N GLU A 162 -25.40 4.46 -11.32
CA GLU A 162 -26.54 5.31 -11.73
C GLU A 162 -27.18 4.89 -13.07
N MET A 163 -26.49 4.06 -13.87
CA MET A 163 -26.99 3.54 -15.15
C MET A 163 -27.58 2.12 -15.07
N THR A 164 -27.61 1.48 -13.89
CA THR A 164 -28.11 0.10 -13.69
C THR A 164 -29.44 0.09 -12.93
#